data_AF-A0A315F0V2-F1
#
_entry.id   AF-A0A315F0V2-F1
#
_cell.length_a   1.000
_cell.length_b   1.000
_cell.length_c   1.000
_cell.angle_alpha   90.00
_cell.angle_beta   90.00
_cell.angle_gamma   90.00
#
_symmetry.space_group_name_H-M   'P 1'
#
loop_
_entity.id
_entity.type
_entity.pdbx_description
1 polymer ?
#
loop_
_entity_poly.entity_id
_entity_poly.type
_entity_poly.pdbx_seq_one_letter_code
_entity_poly.pdbx_strand_id
1 'polypeptide(L)'
;MSLLIFNNTCIALSLLNLAIALTNKKYIKDTFIKHPKVDWGVGRVVSDSTTESVTAVFEKVGLKTIHLSYVEPLIVDYDSEIGRSKFNDLIKLRIYFNDSFEDIYRDIKSKAPNHLIIIENGTYYEVINDDAEKCREIYGWKVYSRANNQALTGFPIGSKNVFYNLEEKRISYVLVSQVSHKTKNIERQVDRIFTAS
;
A
#
# COMPACT_ATOMS: atom_id res chain seq x y z
N MET A 1 -43.37 24.11 36.72
CA MET A 1 -42.10 24.84 36.92
C MET A 1 -41.00 23.96 36.35
N SER A 2 -40.67 24.20 35.08
CA SER A 2 -39.70 23.42 34.31
C SER A 2 -38.29 23.93 34.61
N LEU A 3 -37.34 23.05 34.91
CA LEU A 3 -35.92 23.28 34.63
C LEU A 3 -35.13 21.96 34.77
N LEU A 4 -34.06 21.84 33.99
CA LEU A 4 -32.98 20.83 34.02
C LEU A 4 -33.15 19.56 33.16
N ILE A 5 -33.28 19.75 31.85
CA ILE A 5 -32.84 18.75 30.86
C ILE A 5 -32.05 19.47 29.76
N PHE A 6 -30.89 20.06 30.07
CA PHE A 6 -30.06 20.69 29.03
C PHE A 6 -28.54 20.47 29.16
N ASN A 7 -28.03 19.73 30.16
CA ASN A 7 -26.58 19.59 30.36
C ASN A 7 -25.96 18.24 29.96
N ASN A 8 -26.74 17.16 29.80
CA ASN A 8 -26.14 15.84 29.55
C ASN A 8 -25.83 15.57 28.06
N THR A 9 -26.55 16.19 27.14
CA THR A 9 -26.35 16.01 25.69
C THR A 9 -25.09 16.72 25.18
N CYS A 10 -24.76 17.91 25.69
CA CYS A 10 -23.51 18.61 25.32
C CYS A 10 -22.24 17.90 25.82
N ILE A 11 -22.29 17.28 27.00
CA ILE A 11 -21.16 16.53 27.55
C ILE A 11 -20.95 15.23 26.79
N ALA A 12 -22.01 14.50 26.45
CA ALA A 12 -21.91 13.28 25.64
C ALA A 12 -21.39 13.56 24.22
N LEU A 13 -21.82 14.66 23.60
CA LEU A 13 -21.36 15.05 22.26
C LEU A 13 -19.89 15.51 22.25
N SER A 14 -19.45 16.22 23.30
CA SER A 14 -18.05 16.63 23.44
C SER A 14 -17.13 15.45 23.75
N LEU A 15 -17.56 14.50 24.60
CA LEU A 15 -16.82 13.26 24.85
C LEU A 15 -16.76 12.36 23.61
N LEU A 16 -17.83 12.30 22.81
CA LEU A 16 -17.84 11.55 21.54
C LEU A 16 -16.91 12.20 20.50
N ASN A 17 -16.95 13.53 20.36
CA ASN A 17 -16.03 14.25 19.47
C ASN A 17 -14.57 14.14 19.94
N LEU A 18 -14.32 14.12 21.26
CA LEU A 18 -13.00 13.88 21.82
C LEU A 18 -12.55 12.43 21.56
N ALA A 19 -13.43 11.44 21.70
CA ALA A 19 -13.15 10.04 21.38
C ALA A 19 -12.90 9.81 19.88
N ILE A 20 -13.62 10.52 19.01
CA ILE A 20 -13.41 10.52 17.55
C ILE A 20 -12.07 11.20 17.21
N ALA A 21 -11.73 12.31 17.86
CA ALA A 21 -10.42 12.96 17.70
C ALA A 21 -9.26 12.10 18.23
N LEU A 22 -9.49 11.32 19.29
CA LEU A 22 -8.54 10.36 19.85
C LEU A 22 -8.38 9.09 19.00
N THR A 23 -9.31 8.81 18.07
CA THR A 23 -9.26 7.63 17.18
C THR A 23 -8.84 7.96 15.75
N ASN A 24 -8.92 9.23 15.32
CA ASN A 24 -8.41 9.66 14.02
C ASN A 24 -6.88 9.81 14.04
N LYS A 25 -6.21 8.69 13.80
CA LYS A 25 -4.76 8.63 13.57
C LYS A 25 -4.42 9.38 12.29
N LYS A 26 -3.71 10.50 12.43
CA LYS A 26 -3.33 11.35 11.30
C LYS A 26 -2.33 10.67 10.36
N TYR A 27 -1.40 9.90 10.90
CA TYR A 27 -0.44 9.13 10.12
C TYR A 27 -0.63 7.65 10.41
N ILE A 28 -1.04 6.91 9.40
CA ILE A 28 -1.33 5.48 9.51
C ILE A 28 -0.03 4.71 9.20
N LYS A 29 0.11 3.52 9.79
CA LYS A 29 1.18 2.60 9.47
C LYS A 29 1.32 2.45 7.96
N ASP A 30 2.57 2.44 7.52
CA ASP A 30 2.99 2.28 6.13
C ASP A 30 2.56 3.40 5.17
N THR A 31 2.02 4.51 5.69
CA THR A 31 1.90 5.78 4.95
C THR A 31 3.28 6.40 4.76
N PHE A 32 3.46 7.16 3.68
CA PHE A 32 4.72 7.84 3.36
C PHE A 32 4.65 9.31 3.75
N ILE A 33 5.70 9.81 4.41
CA ILE A 33 5.79 11.17 4.93
C ILE A 33 7.13 11.81 4.59
N LYS A 34 7.20 13.14 4.57
CA LYS A 34 8.44 13.92 4.49
C LYS A 34 8.53 14.91 5.63
N HIS A 35 9.75 15.16 6.09
CA HIS A 35 10.00 16.28 6.98
C HIS A 35 9.83 17.60 6.21
N PRO A 36 9.07 18.58 6.71
CA PRO A 36 8.71 19.79 5.95
C PRO A 36 9.89 20.72 5.67
N LYS A 37 10.95 20.66 6.50
CA LYS A 37 12.07 21.62 6.47
C LYS A 37 13.45 21.01 6.23
N VAL A 38 13.57 19.69 6.35
CA VAL A 38 14.87 19.01 6.36
C VAL A 38 14.80 17.86 5.38
N ASP A 39 15.80 17.75 4.52
CA ASP A 39 15.84 16.69 3.52
C ASP A 39 16.32 15.37 4.13
N TRP A 40 15.39 14.68 4.80
CA TRP A 40 15.58 13.32 5.29
C TRP A 40 15.24 12.26 4.23
N GLY A 41 14.87 12.68 3.02
CA GLY A 41 14.19 11.83 2.06
C GLY A 41 12.77 11.47 2.50
N VAL A 42 12.18 10.46 1.86
CA VAL A 42 10.83 9.98 2.20
C VAL A 42 10.93 8.98 3.35
N GLY A 43 10.00 9.08 4.30
CA GLY A 43 9.88 8.18 5.43
C GLY A 43 8.65 7.30 5.33
N ARG A 44 8.78 6.00 5.64
CA ARG A 44 7.65 5.09 5.83
C ARG A 44 7.29 5.01 7.30
N VAL A 45 6.04 5.29 7.64
CA VAL A 45 5.52 5.20 9.01
C VAL A 45 5.54 3.74 9.48
N VAL A 46 6.14 3.47 10.63
CA VAL A 46 6.37 2.10 11.15
C VAL A 46 5.16 1.56 11.92
N SER A 47 4.41 2.46 12.54
CA SER A 47 3.20 2.19 13.31
C SER A 47 2.29 3.41 13.27
N ASP A 48 1.00 3.22 13.44
CA ASP A 48 0.05 4.32 13.57
C ASP A 48 0.55 5.37 14.56
N SER A 49 0.45 6.64 14.17
CA SER A 49 0.84 7.76 15.01
C SER A 49 0.01 7.82 16.27
N THR A 50 0.63 8.25 17.36
CA THR A 50 -0.08 8.77 18.52
C THR A 50 -0.48 10.23 18.28
N THR A 51 -1.20 10.82 19.21
CA THR A 51 -1.46 12.27 19.21
C THR A 51 -0.18 13.10 19.35
N GLU A 52 0.90 12.52 19.88
CA GLU A 52 2.12 13.24 20.23
C GLU A 52 3.27 13.01 19.25
N SER A 53 3.32 11.84 18.63
CA SER A 53 4.46 11.44 17.81
C SER A 53 4.12 10.45 16.71
N VAL A 54 4.96 10.47 15.67
CA VAL A 54 4.98 9.48 14.59
C VAL A 54 6.39 8.94 14.44
N THR A 55 6.50 7.62 14.31
CA THR A 55 7.77 6.94 14.05
C THR A 55 7.82 6.47 12.61
N ALA A 56 8.88 6.84 11.90
CA ALA A 56 9.07 6.50 10.49
C ALA A 56 10.54 6.17 10.19
N VAL A 57 10.76 5.31 9.19
CA VAL A 57 12.09 5.03 8.64
C VAL A 57 12.29 5.88 7.39
N PHE A 58 13.21 6.84 7.45
CA PHE A 58 13.54 7.77 6.38
C PHE A 58 14.73 7.29 5.55
N GLU A 59 14.65 7.49 4.23
CA GLU A 59 15.69 7.10 3.25
C GLU A 59 17.11 7.52 3.66
N LYS A 60 17.31 8.76 4.11
CA LYS A 60 18.65 9.33 4.32
C LYS A 60 19.14 9.25 5.76
N VAL A 61 18.23 9.11 6.73
CA VAL A 61 18.55 9.24 8.16
C VAL A 61 18.07 8.06 9.01
N GLY A 62 17.47 7.05 8.39
CA GLY A 62 16.98 5.85 9.05
C GLY A 62 15.78 6.12 9.96
N LEU A 63 15.65 5.31 11.01
CA LEU A 63 14.54 5.40 11.96
C LEU A 63 14.56 6.74 12.72
N LYS A 64 13.44 7.44 12.71
CA LYS A 64 13.21 8.67 13.48
C LYS A 64 11.82 8.64 14.11
N THR A 65 11.74 9.19 15.32
CA THR A 65 10.49 9.56 15.97
C THR A 65 10.36 11.07 15.92
N ILE A 66 9.27 11.55 15.34
CA ILE A 66 8.96 12.97 15.19
C ILE A 66 7.88 13.34 16.19
N HIS A 67 8.15 14.31 17.04
CA HIS A 67 7.16 14.90 17.93
C HIS A 67 6.31 15.92 17.16
N LEU A 68 4.99 15.66 17.10
CA LEU A 68 4.02 16.40 16.29
C LEU A 68 3.76 17.82 16.80
N SER A 69 4.14 18.13 18.04
CA SER A 69 4.10 19.48 18.59
C SER A 69 5.10 20.45 17.96
N TYR A 70 6.19 19.92 17.39
CA TYR A 70 7.28 20.73 16.82
C TYR A 70 7.35 20.66 15.31
N VAL A 71 6.99 19.51 14.74
CA VAL A 71 7.09 19.25 13.31
C VAL A 71 5.88 18.45 12.89
N GLU A 72 5.17 18.96 11.90
CA GLU A 72 4.08 18.26 11.25
C GLU A 72 4.56 17.69 9.90
N PRO A 73 4.76 16.36 9.78
CA PRO A 73 5.21 15.76 8.53
C PRO A 73 4.19 15.90 7.42
N LEU A 74 4.67 16.12 6.20
CA LEU A 74 3.83 16.18 5.02
C LEU A 74 3.57 14.76 4.52
N ILE A 75 2.30 14.38 4.35
CA ILE A 75 1.94 13.12 3.70
C ILE A 75 2.38 13.22 2.24
N VAL A 76 3.14 12.23 1.78
CA VAL A 76 3.51 12.13 0.37
C VAL A 76 2.33 11.55 -0.37
N ASP A 77 1.61 12.42 -1.05
CA ASP A 77 0.57 12.02 -1.98
C ASP A 77 1.20 11.48 -3.27
N TYR A 78 0.82 10.26 -3.63
CA TYR A 78 1.26 9.61 -4.85
C TYR A 78 0.71 10.27 -6.11
N ASP A 79 -0.43 10.96 -6.02
CA ASP A 79 -1.03 11.67 -7.14
C ASP A 79 -0.30 12.96 -7.49
N SER A 80 0.56 13.46 -6.59
CA SER A 80 1.44 14.58 -6.87
C SER A 80 2.50 14.22 -7.92
N GLU A 81 2.96 15.19 -8.71
CA GLU A 81 4.02 15.01 -9.70
C GLU A 81 5.30 14.40 -9.08
N ILE A 82 5.60 14.80 -7.84
CA ILE A 82 6.69 14.25 -7.05
C ILE A 82 6.42 12.79 -6.66
N GLY A 83 5.20 12.45 -6.24
CA GLY A 83 4.77 11.08 -5.93
C GLY A 83 4.89 10.15 -7.12
N ARG A 84 4.49 10.61 -8.32
CA ARG A 84 4.63 9.87 -9.58
C ARG A 84 6.09 9.67 -9.96
N SER A 85 6.91 10.73 -9.85
CA SER A 85 8.36 10.65 -10.16
C SER A 85 9.12 9.68 -9.24
N LYS A 86 8.63 9.50 -8.01
CA LYS A 86 9.22 8.62 -7.00
C LYS A 86 8.46 7.31 -6.78
N PHE A 87 7.45 7.01 -7.60
CA PHE A 87 6.59 5.85 -7.40
C PHE A 87 7.41 4.56 -7.22
N ASN A 88 8.37 4.33 -8.13
CA ASN A 88 9.21 3.14 -8.11
C ASN A 88 10.01 3.00 -6.80
N ASP A 89 10.50 4.12 -6.25
CA ASP A 89 11.29 4.11 -5.02
C ASP A 89 10.38 3.85 -3.81
N LEU A 90 9.23 4.51 -3.77
CA LEU A 90 8.33 4.45 -2.62
C LEU A 90 7.58 3.12 -2.53
N ILE A 91 7.05 2.61 -3.64
CA ILE A 91 6.28 1.37 -3.63
C ILE A 91 7.17 0.17 -3.29
N LYS A 92 8.46 0.23 -3.66
CA LYS A 92 9.46 -0.76 -3.25
C LYS A 92 9.74 -0.74 -1.76
N LEU A 93 9.45 0.34 -1.03
CA LEU A 93 9.63 0.39 0.42
C LEU A 93 8.41 -0.12 1.20
N ARG A 94 7.27 -0.33 0.53
CA ARG A 94 6.03 -0.81 1.15
C ARG A 94 6.15 -2.31 1.47
N ILE A 95 5.83 -2.66 2.72
CA ILE A 95 5.68 -4.05 3.15
C ILE A 95 4.19 -4.32 3.32
N TYR A 96 3.70 -5.35 2.66
CA TYR A 96 2.34 -5.86 2.80
C TYR A 96 2.37 -7.04 3.77
N PHE A 97 1.78 -6.87 4.96
CA PHE A 97 1.86 -7.85 6.04
C PHE A 97 0.50 -8.51 6.27
N ASN A 98 0.35 -9.76 5.86
CA ASN A 98 -0.93 -10.49 5.86
C ASN A 98 -2.06 -9.79 5.09
N ASP A 99 -1.74 -8.78 4.28
CA ASP A 99 -2.72 -8.08 3.45
C ASP A 99 -3.31 -9.04 2.40
N SER A 100 -4.60 -8.86 2.11
CA SER A 100 -5.27 -9.64 1.07
C SER A 100 -4.73 -9.27 -0.32
N PHE A 101 -4.88 -10.18 -1.30
CA PHE A 101 -4.41 -9.90 -2.65
C PHE A 101 -5.17 -8.73 -3.27
N GLU A 102 -6.43 -8.56 -2.90
CA GLU A 102 -7.25 -7.43 -3.32
C GLU A 102 -6.75 -6.11 -2.74
N ASP A 103 -6.34 -6.08 -1.46
CA ASP A 103 -5.77 -4.87 -0.84
C ASP A 103 -4.45 -4.48 -1.51
N ILE A 104 -3.56 -5.45 -1.73
CA ILE A 104 -2.29 -5.25 -2.44
C ILE A 104 -2.56 -4.72 -3.86
N TYR A 105 -3.50 -5.36 -4.57
CA TYR A 105 -3.88 -4.96 -5.93
C TYR A 105 -4.42 -3.53 -5.97
N ARG A 106 -5.38 -3.18 -5.12
CA ARG A 106 -5.98 -1.83 -5.07
C ARG A 106 -4.93 -0.77 -4.70
N ASP A 107 -4.09 -1.06 -3.72
CA ASP A 107 -3.02 -0.15 -3.30
C ASP A 107 -2.06 0.15 -4.46
N ILE A 108 -1.57 -0.87 -5.16
CA ILE A 108 -0.62 -0.65 -6.27
C ILE A 108 -1.34 -0.03 -7.47
N LYS A 109 -2.54 -0.51 -7.84
CA LYS A 109 -3.31 0.02 -8.97
C LYS A 109 -3.68 1.49 -8.82
N SER A 110 -3.99 1.96 -7.62
CA SER A 110 -4.25 3.38 -7.38
C SER A 110 -3.09 4.29 -7.82
N LYS A 111 -1.86 3.77 -7.82
CA LYS A 111 -0.62 4.50 -8.14
C LYS A 111 -0.07 4.16 -9.53
N ALA A 112 -0.31 2.93 -9.98
CA ALA A 112 0.15 2.37 -11.25
C ALA A 112 -1.01 1.68 -12.00
N PRO A 113 -2.03 2.45 -12.45
CA PRO A 113 -3.26 1.88 -13.02
C PRO A 113 -3.01 1.02 -14.27
N ASN A 114 -1.97 1.37 -15.04
CA ASN A 114 -1.63 0.73 -16.31
C ASN A 114 -0.70 -0.48 -16.16
N HIS A 115 -0.18 -0.76 -14.97
CA HIS A 115 0.72 -1.90 -14.74
C HIS A 115 -0.07 -3.16 -14.42
N LEU A 116 0.30 -4.28 -15.02
CA LEU A 116 -0.19 -5.60 -14.63
C LEU A 116 0.38 -5.99 -13.26
N ILE A 117 -0.46 -6.32 -12.29
CA ILE A 117 -0.03 -6.67 -10.93
C ILE A 117 0.11 -8.18 -10.78
N ILE A 118 1.32 -8.65 -10.51
CA ILE A 118 1.68 -10.06 -10.38
C ILE A 118 2.10 -10.32 -8.93
N ILE A 119 1.39 -11.18 -8.21
CA ILE A 119 1.59 -11.40 -6.77
C ILE A 119 2.03 -12.83 -6.50
N GLU A 120 3.13 -13.01 -5.80
CA GLU A 120 3.64 -14.32 -5.40
C GLU A 120 2.79 -14.99 -4.32
N ASN A 121 2.47 -16.26 -4.57
CA ASN A 121 1.74 -17.14 -3.68
C ASN A 121 2.38 -18.55 -3.66
N GLY A 122 3.34 -18.76 -2.76
CA GLY A 122 4.04 -20.03 -2.64
C GLY A 122 4.86 -20.35 -3.88
N THR A 123 4.44 -21.36 -4.65
CA THR A 123 5.15 -21.79 -5.88
C THR A 123 4.51 -21.23 -7.16
N TYR A 124 3.56 -20.31 -7.03
CA TYR A 124 2.86 -19.67 -8.14
C TYR A 124 2.94 -18.14 -8.05
N TYR A 125 2.82 -17.50 -9.20
CA TYR A 125 2.41 -16.11 -9.33
C TYR A 125 0.93 -16.05 -9.69
N GLU A 126 0.17 -15.25 -8.95
CA GLU A 126 -1.26 -15.00 -9.17
C GLU A 126 -1.47 -13.58 -9.71
N VAL A 127 -2.45 -13.45 -10.60
CA VAL A 127 -2.93 -12.20 -11.18
C VAL A 127 -4.44 -12.18 -11.01
N ILE A 128 -4.99 -11.09 -10.50
CA ILE A 128 -6.42 -11.01 -10.12
C ILE A 128 -7.18 -9.90 -10.85
N ASN A 129 -8.51 -9.98 -10.80
CA ASN A 129 -9.45 -8.99 -11.34
C ASN A 129 -9.18 -8.69 -12.82
N ASP A 130 -9.26 -7.42 -13.23
CA ASP A 130 -9.08 -6.98 -14.62
C ASP A 130 -7.73 -7.41 -15.21
N ASP A 131 -6.69 -7.51 -14.39
CA ASP A 131 -5.38 -7.96 -14.86
C ASP A 131 -5.37 -9.47 -15.18
N ALA A 132 -6.21 -10.27 -14.51
CA ALA A 132 -6.38 -11.67 -14.87
C ALA A 132 -7.02 -11.80 -16.27
N GLU A 133 -7.96 -10.90 -16.58
CA GLU A 133 -8.59 -10.85 -17.89
C GLU A 133 -7.63 -10.42 -18.98
N LYS A 134 -6.73 -9.46 -18.71
CA LYS A 134 -5.64 -9.13 -19.63
C LYS A 134 -4.73 -10.33 -19.88
N CYS A 135 -4.39 -11.10 -18.85
CA CYS A 135 -3.60 -12.33 -19.04
C CYS A 135 -4.31 -13.35 -19.94
N ARG A 136 -5.64 -13.46 -19.88
CA ARG A 136 -6.43 -14.26 -20.83
C ARG A 136 -6.29 -13.74 -22.26
N GLU A 137 -6.35 -12.44 -22.47
CA GLU A 137 -6.19 -11.84 -23.79
C GLU A 137 -4.77 -12.02 -24.35
N ILE A 138 -3.75 -11.83 -23.52
CA ILE A 138 -2.33 -11.89 -23.94
C ILE A 138 -1.87 -13.32 -24.20
N TYR A 139 -2.29 -14.27 -23.35
CA TYR A 139 -1.74 -15.63 -23.32
C TYR A 139 -2.77 -16.74 -23.57
N GLY A 140 -4.06 -16.41 -23.69
CA GLY A 140 -5.12 -17.42 -23.78
C GLY A 140 -5.33 -18.20 -22.49
N TRP A 141 -4.85 -17.69 -21.35
CA TRP A 141 -4.94 -18.40 -20.08
C TRP A 141 -6.38 -18.51 -19.57
N LYS A 142 -6.65 -19.60 -18.85
CA LYS A 142 -7.92 -19.78 -18.17
C LYS A 142 -8.00 -18.85 -16.97
N VAL A 143 -9.13 -18.17 -16.83
CA VAL A 143 -9.48 -17.37 -15.67
C VAL A 143 -10.48 -18.15 -14.84
N TYR A 144 -10.20 -18.24 -13.55
CA TYR A 144 -11.04 -18.88 -12.55
C TYR A 144 -11.66 -17.82 -11.66
N SER A 145 -12.72 -18.21 -10.95
CA SER A 145 -13.34 -17.38 -9.92
C SER A 145 -12.98 -17.95 -8.54
N ARG A 146 -12.44 -17.11 -7.66
CA ARG A 146 -12.20 -17.46 -6.24
C ARG A 146 -13.46 -17.23 -5.42
N ALA A 147 -13.47 -17.67 -4.16
CA ALA A 147 -14.48 -17.22 -3.19
C ALA A 147 -14.55 -15.68 -3.22
N ASN A 148 -15.76 -15.14 -3.34
CA ASN A 148 -16.10 -13.71 -3.57
C ASN A 148 -16.12 -13.23 -5.04
N ASN A 149 -16.22 -14.14 -6.02
CA ASN A 149 -16.31 -13.79 -7.46
C ASN A 149 -15.08 -13.03 -8.02
N GLN A 150 -13.94 -13.11 -7.33
CA GLN A 150 -12.70 -12.52 -7.79
C GLN A 150 -12.12 -13.33 -8.95
N ALA A 151 -11.94 -12.70 -10.11
CA ALA A 151 -11.24 -13.28 -11.25
C ALA A 151 -9.77 -13.53 -10.89
N LEU A 152 -9.26 -14.70 -11.26
CA LEU A 152 -7.92 -15.17 -10.92
C LEU A 152 -7.32 -15.97 -12.07
N THR A 153 -6.07 -15.69 -12.38
CA THR A 153 -5.22 -16.56 -13.19
C THR A 153 -3.80 -16.55 -12.62
N GLY A 154 -2.89 -17.35 -13.18
CA GLY A 154 -1.54 -17.41 -12.66
C GLY A 154 -0.65 -18.41 -13.39
N PHE A 155 0.61 -18.43 -13.01
CA PHE A 155 1.64 -19.27 -13.60
C PHE A 155 2.68 -19.69 -12.56
N PRO A 156 3.33 -20.87 -12.72
CA PRO A 156 4.39 -21.30 -11.80
C PRO A 156 5.57 -20.33 -11.77
N ILE A 157 6.22 -20.16 -10.62
CA ILE A 157 7.37 -19.25 -10.46
C ILE A 157 8.54 -19.55 -11.41
N GLY A 158 8.67 -20.81 -11.86
CA GLY A 158 9.70 -21.24 -12.82
C GLY A 158 9.49 -20.73 -14.26
N SER A 159 8.30 -20.21 -14.59
CA SER A 159 7.92 -19.82 -15.95
C SER A 159 8.47 -18.43 -16.34
N LYS A 160 9.80 -18.29 -16.35
CA LYS A 160 10.49 -17.00 -16.61
C LYS A 160 10.12 -16.36 -17.96
N ASN A 161 9.74 -17.15 -18.96
CA ASN A 161 9.34 -16.66 -20.27
C ASN A 161 8.12 -15.73 -20.24
N VAL A 162 7.28 -15.79 -19.18
CA VAL A 162 6.16 -14.86 -19.03
C VAL A 162 6.66 -13.42 -18.97
N PHE A 163 7.66 -13.15 -18.14
CA PHE A 163 8.22 -11.79 -17.99
C PHE A 163 8.91 -11.32 -19.27
N TYR A 164 9.65 -12.19 -19.94
CA TYR A 164 10.24 -11.88 -21.25
C TYR A 164 9.17 -11.47 -22.26
N ASN A 165 8.06 -12.22 -22.35
CA ASN A 165 6.96 -11.90 -23.25
C ASN A 165 6.28 -10.55 -22.90
N LEU A 166 6.12 -10.23 -21.61
CA LEU A 166 5.58 -8.93 -21.20
C LEU A 166 6.50 -7.79 -21.62
N GLU A 167 7.81 -7.95 -21.41
CA GLU A 167 8.82 -6.94 -21.74
C GLU A 167 8.94 -6.72 -23.25
N GLU A 168 8.97 -7.81 -24.03
CA GLU A 168 8.97 -7.76 -25.51
C GLU A 168 7.72 -7.06 -26.05
N LYS A 169 6.56 -7.36 -25.47
CA LYS A 169 5.27 -6.75 -25.85
C LYS A 169 5.06 -5.35 -25.27
N ARG A 170 6.04 -4.78 -24.56
CA ARG A 170 5.94 -3.45 -23.92
C ARG A 170 4.73 -3.35 -22.98
N ILE A 171 4.48 -4.39 -22.19
CA ILE A 171 3.42 -4.43 -21.19
C ILE A 171 4.03 -4.16 -19.82
N SER A 172 3.71 -3.00 -19.24
CA SER A 172 4.15 -2.62 -17.90
C SER A 172 3.61 -3.58 -16.84
N TYR A 173 4.43 -3.93 -15.85
CA TYR A 173 4.03 -4.79 -14.73
C TYR A 173 4.73 -4.45 -13.42
N VAL A 174 4.10 -4.85 -12.32
CA VAL A 174 4.65 -4.83 -10.96
C VAL A 174 4.62 -6.26 -10.42
N LEU A 175 5.80 -6.77 -10.06
CA LEU A 175 5.97 -8.06 -9.39
C LEU A 175 6.09 -7.84 -7.89
N VAL A 176 5.20 -8.49 -7.14
CA VAL A 176 5.16 -8.49 -5.69
C VAL A 176 5.59 -9.88 -5.21
N SER A 177 6.71 -9.97 -4.51
CA SER A 177 7.27 -11.23 -4.02
C SER A 177 7.08 -11.43 -2.53
N GLN A 178 7.08 -12.69 -2.09
CA GLN A 178 7.10 -13.03 -0.67
C GLN A 178 8.51 -12.82 -0.11
N VAL A 179 8.63 -12.02 0.94
CA VAL A 179 9.93 -11.70 1.57
C VAL A 179 10.45 -12.88 2.41
N SER A 180 9.53 -13.66 2.98
CA SER A 180 9.84 -14.86 3.76
C SER A 180 8.83 -15.96 3.46
N HIS A 181 9.34 -17.19 3.28
CA HIS A 181 8.54 -18.40 3.07
C HIS A 181 8.36 -19.24 4.34
N LYS A 182 8.80 -18.76 5.51
CA LYS A 182 8.99 -19.60 6.71
C LYS A 182 7.93 -19.42 7.81
N THR A 183 6.86 -18.64 7.63
CA THR A 183 6.02 -18.20 8.75
C THR A 183 4.51 -18.23 8.47
N LYS A 184 3.71 -18.34 9.56
CA LYS A 184 2.24 -18.11 9.55
C LYS A 184 1.86 -16.71 9.07
N ASN A 185 2.77 -15.75 9.21
CA ASN A 185 2.61 -14.39 8.73
C ASN A 185 3.32 -14.25 7.39
N ILE A 186 2.58 -13.84 6.36
CA ILE A 186 3.12 -13.65 5.02
C ILE A 186 3.45 -12.18 4.83
N GLU A 187 4.72 -11.92 4.57
CA GLU A 187 5.23 -10.61 4.18
C GLU A 187 5.47 -10.58 2.68
N ARG A 188 4.99 -9.51 2.03
CA ARG A 188 5.16 -9.26 0.61
C ARG A 188 5.71 -7.87 0.35
N GLN A 189 6.46 -7.73 -0.73
CA GLN A 189 7.05 -6.45 -1.13
C GLN A 189 7.16 -6.41 -2.65
N VAL A 190 7.13 -5.20 -3.24
CA VAL A 190 7.44 -5.04 -4.66
C VAL A 190 8.90 -5.39 -4.91
N ASP A 191 9.13 -6.44 -5.69
CA ASP A 191 10.45 -6.91 -6.09
C ASP A 191 10.91 -6.24 -7.39
N ARG A 192 10.07 -6.32 -8.42
CA ARG A 192 10.38 -5.83 -9.76
C ARG A 192 9.28 -4.93 -10.28
N ILE A 193 9.68 -3.85 -10.96
CA ILE A 193 8.78 -3.00 -11.73
C ILE A 193 9.37 -2.88 -13.13
N PHE A 194 8.53 -3.12 -14.13
CA PHE A 194 8.84 -2.83 -15.52
C PHE A 194 7.83 -1.80 -16.03
N THR A 195 8.34 -0.72 -16.61
CA THR A 195 7.51 0.32 -17.23
C THR A 195 7.89 0.37 -18.69
N ALA A 196 6.91 0.13 -19.56
CA ALA A 196 7.08 0.34 -20.98
C ALA A 196 7.22 1.84 -21.25
N SER A 197 8.42 2.23 -21.69
CA SER A 197 8.73 3.52 -22.30
C SER A 197 8.39 3.53 -23.78
#